data_AF-A0AAX2LMK9-F1
#
_entry.id   AF-A0AAX2LMK9-F1
#
_cell.length_a   1.000
_cell.length_b   1.000
_cell.length_c   1.000
_cell.angle_alpha   90.00
_cell.angle_beta   90.00
_cell.angle_gamma   90.00
#
_symmetry.space_group_name_H-M   'P 1'
#
loop_
_entity.id
_entity.type
_entity.pdbx_description
1 polymer ?
#
loop_
_entity_poly.entity_id
_entity_poly.type
_entity_poly.pdbx_seq_one_letter_code
_entity_poly.pdbx_strand_id
1 'polypeptide(L)'
;MDLRLQFTVDERGLMMENAGSDFHGQFYGKVTPIVIEKLGDLLLAQEVINHSYPFDWRTKKPIIWRAVPQWFASVSDFRQEILDEIDKTTFHPTWGKTRLYNMIRDRGDWVISRQRAWGVPLPIFYAEDGTAIMTKEVTDHVADLFQEHGSIIWWQKEAKELLPEGFTHPGSPNGVFTKETDIMDVWFDSGSSWNGVIECS
;
A
#
# COMPACT_ATOMS: atom_id res chain seq x y z
N MET A 1 -20.80 -11.31 -0.24
CA MET A 1 -21.01 -10.60 1.03
C MET A 1 -20.29 -9.28 0.89
N ASP A 2 -21.00 -8.16 0.84
CA ASP A 2 -20.39 -6.83 0.78
C ASP A 2 -19.98 -6.42 2.19
N LEU A 3 -18.68 -6.48 2.48
CA LEU A 3 -18.10 -6.12 3.78
C LEU A 3 -17.59 -4.68 3.70
N ARG A 4 -18.29 -3.77 4.36
CA ARG A 4 -17.82 -2.38 4.48
C ARG A 4 -16.65 -2.31 5.44
N LEU A 5 -15.55 -1.72 4.98
CA LEU A 5 -14.40 -1.43 5.83
C LEU A 5 -14.81 -0.39 6.88
N GLN A 6 -14.72 -0.76 8.16
CA GLN A 6 -14.96 0.14 9.28
C GLN A 6 -13.71 0.20 10.16
N PHE A 7 -13.25 1.41 10.43
CA PHE A 7 -12.22 1.68 11.43
C PHE A 7 -12.61 2.97 12.16
N THR A 8 -12.28 3.05 13.44
CA THR A 8 -12.70 4.13 14.34
C THR A 8 -11.51 4.87 14.95
N VAL A 9 -10.29 4.63 14.48
CA VAL A 9 -9.04 5.16 15.06
C VAL A 9 -8.19 5.83 13.97
N ASP A 10 -7.71 7.04 14.26
CA ASP A 10 -6.81 7.82 13.40
C ASP A 10 -5.34 7.35 13.49
N GLU A 11 -4.46 7.98 12.72
CA GLU A 11 -3.02 7.65 12.67
C GLU A 11 -2.26 7.95 13.98
N ARG A 12 -2.85 8.77 14.86
CA ARG A 12 -2.29 9.12 16.18
C ARG A 12 -2.80 8.19 17.27
N GLY A 13 -3.68 7.25 16.94
CA GLY A 13 -4.31 6.36 17.91
C GLY A 13 -5.50 7.01 18.64
N LEU A 14 -6.05 8.10 18.11
CA LEU A 14 -7.24 8.76 18.65
C LEU A 14 -8.49 8.25 17.98
N MET A 15 -9.58 8.12 18.73
CA MET A 15 -10.87 7.71 18.17
C MET A 15 -11.41 8.82 17.26
N MET A 16 -11.88 8.45 16.08
CA MET A 16 -12.48 9.35 15.10
C MET A 16 -13.94 9.66 15.44
N GLU A 17 -14.54 10.62 14.72
CA GLU A 17 -15.94 11.02 14.91
C GLU A 17 -16.93 9.85 14.76
N ASN A 18 -16.66 8.95 13.80
CA ASN A 18 -17.50 7.76 13.55
C ASN A 18 -17.46 6.72 14.69
N ALA A 19 -16.57 6.87 15.68
CA ALA A 19 -16.60 6.08 16.90
C ALA A 19 -17.81 6.43 17.79
N GLY A 20 -18.34 7.65 17.65
CA GLY A 20 -19.37 8.23 18.52
C GLY A 20 -18.80 9.32 19.43
N SER A 21 -19.67 10.26 19.82
CA SER A 21 -19.31 11.46 20.60
C SER A 21 -18.59 11.14 21.91
N ASP A 22 -18.94 10.02 22.53
CA ASP A 22 -18.42 9.62 23.84
C ASP A 22 -16.96 9.14 23.76
N PHE A 23 -16.49 8.76 22.57
CA PHE A 23 -15.15 8.25 22.36
C PHE A 23 -14.27 9.20 21.55
N HIS A 24 -14.88 10.03 20.69
CA HIS A 24 -14.18 10.93 19.78
C HIS A 24 -13.07 11.74 20.48
N GLY A 25 -11.87 11.71 19.90
CA GLY A 25 -10.69 12.42 20.40
C GLY A 25 -9.95 11.71 21.54
N GLN A 26 -10.49 10.62 22.10
CA GLN A 26 -9.81 9.85 23.13
C GLN A 26 -8.78 8.87 22.55
N PHE A 27 -7.71 8.59 23.29
CA PHE A 27 -6.75 7.56 22.89
C PHE A 27 -7.34 6.16 23.04
N TYR A 28 -7.18 5.29 22.04
CA TYR A 28 -7.83 3.97 21.98
C TYR A 28 -7.65 3.13 23.26
N GLY A 29 -6.46 3.18 23.88
CA GLY A 29 -6.17 2.43 25.10
C GLY A 29 -6.91 2.90 26.35
N LYS A 30 -7.50 4.10 26.32
CA LYS A 30 -8.30 4.67 27.42
C LYS A 30 -9.81 4.46 27.25
N VAL A 31 -10.23 3.92 26.10
CA VAL A 31 -11.65 3.80 25.75
C VAL A 31 -12.29 2.56 26.37
N THR A 32 -11.51 1.50 26.63
CA THR A 32 -12.01 0.22 27.16
C THR A 32 -12.88 0.36 28.42
N PRO A 33 -12.52 1.14 29.46
CA PRO A 33 -13.37 1.32 30.63
C PRO A 33 -14.73 1.96 30.30
N ILE A 34 -14.76 2.92 29.38
CA ILE A 34 -15.98 3.61 28.94
C ILE A 34 -16.89 2.66 28.17
N VAL A 35 -16.29 1.79 27.33
CA VAL A 35 -17.05 0.74 26.62
C VAL A 35 -17.67 -0.24 27.61
N ILE A 36 -16.91 -0.69 28.61
CA ILE A 36 -17.39 -1.60 29.66
C ILE A 36 -18.59 -0.98 30.41
N GLU A 37 -18.47 0.27 30.83
CA GLU A 37 -19.55 1.00 31.51
C GLU A 37 -20.81 1.09 30.62
N LYS A 38 -20.64 1.41 29.34
CA LYS A 38 -21.75 1.56 28.39
C LYS A 38 -22.43 0.26 28.00
N LEU A 39 -21.70 -0.86 28.02
CA LEU A 39 -22.30 -2.17 27.72
C LEU A 39 -23.35 -2.56 28.77
N GLY A 40 -23.17 -2.15 30.03
CA GLY A 40 -24.15 -2.40 31.10
C GLY A 40 -24.59 -3.87 31.15
N ASP A 41 -25.91 -4.11 31.09
CA ASP A 41 -26.51 -5.45 31.13
C ASP A 41 -26.20 -6.33 29.91
N LEU A 42 -25.61 -5.77 28.83
CA LEU A 42 -25.14 -6.53 27.68
C LEU A 42 -23.79 -7.22 27.93
N LEU A 43 -23.06 -6.83 28.99
CA LEU A 43 -21.78 -7.44 29.35
C LEU A 43 -21.99 -8.76 30.09
N LEU A 44 -21.73 -9.88 29.41
CA LEU A 44 -21.93 -11.21 29.98
C LEU A 44 -20.79 -11.67 30.90
N ALA A 45 -19.54 -11.31 30.58
CA ALA A 45 -18.36 -11.73 31.33
C ALA A 45 -17.20 -10.75 31.12
N GLN A 46 -16.37 -10.60 32.13
CA GLN A 46 -15.14 -9.81 32.09
C GLN A 46 -14.04 -10.57 32.82
N GLU A 47 -12.93 -10.81 32.13
CA GLU A 47 -11.73 -11.46 32.68
C GLU A 47 -10.48 -10.76 32.19
N VAL A 48 -9.43 -10.76 33.01
CA VAL A 48 -8.10 -10.28 32.61
C VAL A 48 -7.29 -11.47 32.11
N ILE A 49 -6.91 -11.44 30.83
CA ILE A 49 -6.16 -12.53 30.17
C ILE A 49 -4.72 -12.08 29.93
N ASN A 50 -3.77 -12.96 30.27
CA ASN A 50 -2.35 -12.76 29.95
C ASN A 50 -1.98 -13.51 28.66
N HIS A 51 -1.48 -12.78 27.66
CA HIS A 51 -1.09 -13.34 26.37
C HIS A 51 0.03 -12.54 25.73
N SER A 52 0.61 -13.08 24.65
CA SER A 52 1.56 -12.32 23.84
C SER A 52 0.82 -11.25 23.02
N TYR A 53 1.29 -10.00 23.11
CA TYR A 53 0.77 -8.87 22.34
C TYR A 53 1.93 -8.20 21.60
N PRO A 54 1.74 -7.72 20.36
CA PRO A 54 2.83 -7.10 19.62
C PRO A 54 3.13 -5.67 20.11
N PHE A 55 4.42 -5.36 20.24
CA PHE A 55 4.92 -4.06 20.65
C PHE A 55 5.88 -3.49 19.63
N ASP A 56 5.84 -2.16 19.46
CA ASP A 56 6.84 -1.43 18.70
C ASP A 56 8.21 -1.64 19.34
N TRP A 57 9.17 -2.12 18.55
CA TRP A 57 10.46 -2.56 19.08
C TRP A 57 11.31 -1.41 19.63
N ARG A 58 11.05 -0.16 19.23
CA ARG A 58 11.82 1.02 19.63
C ARG A 58 11.22 1.69 20.87
N THR A 59 9.93 2.01 20.80
CA THR A 59 9.18 2.73 21.84
C THR A 59 8.64 1.79 22.92
N LYS A 60 8.60 0.48 22.66
CA LYS A 60 8.00 -0.54 23.52
C LYS A 60 6.53 -0.26 23.84
N LYS A 61 5.82 0.41 22.93
CA LYS A 61 4.37 0.67 23.03
C LYS A 61 3.57 -0.37 22.23
N PRO A 62 2.33 -0.69 22.63
CA PRO A 62 1.50 -1.65 21.90
C PRO A 62 1.21 -1.16 20.48
N ILE A 63 1.23 -2.08 19.50
CA ILE A 63 0.77 -1.78 18.13
C ILE A 63 -0.68 -2.21 17.93
N ILE A 64 -1.36 -1.56 16.99
CA ILE A 64 -2.73 -1.90 16.58
C ILE A 64 -2.76 -2.09 15.07
N TRP A 65 -3.75 -2.84 14.61
CA TRP A 65 -4.01 -3.03 13.18
C TRP A 65 -4.96 -1.93 12.71
N ARG A 66 -4.57 -1.23 11.65
CA ARG A 66 -5.41 -0.22 10.98
C ARG A 66 -5.33 -0.46 9.48
N ALA A 67 -6.48 -0.43 8.82
CA ALA A 67 -6.51 -0.46 7.37
C ALA A 67 -6.03 0.88 6.82
N VAL A 68 -5.11 0.82 5.86
CA VAL A 68 -4.57 1.98 5.16
C VAL A 68 -4.67 1.73 3.66
N PRO A 69 -4.91 2.76 2.82
CA PRO A 69 -4.83 2.62 1.37
C PRO A 69 -3.45 2.08 0.99
N GLN A 70 -3.39 1.10 0.09
CA GLN A 70 -2.15 0.53 -0.44
C GLN A 70 -2.36 0.18 -1.92
N TRP A 71 -1.26 0.15 -2.67
CA TRP A 71 -1.21 -0.27 -4.06
C TRP A 71 -0.94 -1.77 -4.18
N PHE A 72 -1.69 -2.41 -5.06
CA PHE A 72 -1.61 -3.85 -5.30
C PHE A 72 -1.38 -4.12 -6.78
N ALA A 73 -0.55 -5.14 -7.06
CA ALA A 73 -0.51 -5.79 -8.36
C ALA A 73 -1.43 -7.02 -8.33
N SER A 74 -2.37 -7.08 -9.29
CA SER A 74 -3.33 -8.19 -9.43
C SER A 74 -2.63 -9.44 -9.96
N VAL A 75 -2.11 -10.25 -9.06
CA VAL A 75 -1.47 -11.53 -9.43
C VAL A 75 -2.48 -12.46 -10.07
N SER A 76 -3.76 -12.33 -9.71
CA SER A 76 -4.83 -13.18 -10.21
C SER A 76 -5.00 -13.10 -11.73
N ASP A 77 -4.80 -11.92 -12.34
CA ASP A 77 -5.05 -11.68 -13.76
C ASP A 77 -4.02 -12.38 -14.65
N PHE A 78 -2.77 -12.46 -14.22
CA PHE A 78 -1.67 -13.08 -14.97
C PHE A 78 -1.14 -14.38 -14.32
N ARG A 79 -1.87 -14.93 -13.35
CA ARG A 79 -1.44 -16.15 -12.62
C ARG A 79 -1.19 -17.31 -13.58
N GLN A 80 -2.12 -17.55 -14.50
CA GLN A 80 -2.03 -18.70 -15.39
C GLN A 80 -0.83 -18.58 -16.33
N GLU A 81 -0.57 -17.38 -16.86
CA GLU A 81 0.59 -17.12 -17.72
C GLU A 81 1.90 -17.43 -16.98
N ILE A 82 2.03 -17.03 -15.71
CA ILE A 82 3.20 -17.38 -14.90
C ILE A 82 3.32 -18.91 -14.71
N LEU A 83 2.22 -19.60 -14.42
CA LEU A 83 2.24 -21.06 -14.23
C LEU A 83 2.67 -21.79 -15.51
N ASP A 84 2.19 -21.34 -16.66
CA ASP A 84 2.55 -21.90 -17.97
C ASP A 84 4.04 -21.70 -18.29
N GLU A 85 4.61 -20.55 -17.96
CA GLU A 85 6.06 -20.29 -18.13
C GLU A 85 6.92 -21.08 -17.14
N ILE A 86 6.45 -21.27 -15.89
CA ILE A 86 7.08 -22.19 -14.94
C ILE A 86 7.09 -23.61 -15.52
N ASP A 87 6.04 -24.01 -16.24
CA ASP A 87 5.96 -25.34 -16.81
C ASP A 87 6.97 -25.61 -17.92
N LYS A 88 7.29 -24.58 -18.71
CA LYS A 88 8.30 -24.59 -19.78
C LYS A 88 9.73 -24.47 -19.27
N THR A 89 9.92 -23.97 -18.05
CA THR A 89 11.24 -23.71 -17.47
C THR A 89 11.88 -24.99 -16.92
N THR A 90 13.18 -25.19 -17.19
CA THR A 90 13.94 -26.32 -16.65
C THR A 90 14.46 -25.98 -15.24
N PHE A 91 14.16 -26.84 -14.25
CA PHE A 91 14.60 -26.66 -12.86
C PHE A 91 15.61 -27.71 -12.42
N HIS A 92 16.64 -27.25 -11.72
CA HIS A 92 17.60 -28.11 -11.03
C HIS A 92 17.76 -27.63 -9.58
N PRO A 93 17.32 -28.39 -8.57
CA PRO A 93 16.63 -29.69 -8.62
C PRO A 93 15.15 -29.60 -9.02
N THR A 94 14.56 -30.71 -9.47
CA THR A 94 13.19 -30.77 -10.00
C THR A 94 12.11 -30.36 -9.00
N TRP A 95 12.30 -30.62 -7.70
CA TRP A 95 11.34 -30.20 -6.67
C TRP A 95 11.18 -28.68 -6.58
N GLY A 96 12.16 -27.90 -7.06
CA GLY A 96 12.09 -26.44 -7.12
C GLY A 96 10.90 -25.96 -7.96
N LYS A 97 10.59 -26.67 -9.05
CA LYS A 97 9.43 -26.41 -9.91
C LYS A 97 8.13 -26.53 -9.11
N THR A 98 7.92 -27.67 -8.45
CA THR A 98 6.70 -27.93 -7.66
C THR A 98 6.52 -26.91 -6.54
N ARG A 99 7.61 -26.51 -5.88
CA ARG A 99 7.57 -25.50 -4.82
C ARG A 99 7.13 -24.14 -5.36
N LEU A 100 7.74 -23.66 -6.44
CA LEU A 100 7.42 -22.36 -7.03
C LEU A 100 6.01 -22.34 -7.62
N TYR A 101 5.62 -23.41 -8.32
CA TYR A 101 4.29 -23.56 -8.91
C TYR A 101 3.19 -23.44 -7.84
N ASN A 102 3.29 -24.20 -6.75
CA ASN A 102 2.30 -24.15 -5.67
C ASN A 102 2.27 -22.78 -4.99
N MET A 103 3.44 -22.16 -4.80
CA MET A 103 3.51 -20.81 -4.24
C MET A 103 2.73 -19.81 -5.09
N ILE A 104 2.88 -19.82 -6.42
CA ILE A 104 2.18 -18.90 -7.32
C ILE A 104 0.69 -19.23 -7.42
N ARG A 105 0.33 -20.52 -7.50
CA ARG A 105 -1.07 -20.96 -7.56
C ARG A 105 -1.89 -20.38 -6.42
N ASP A 106 -1.36 -20.44 -5.21
CA ASP A 106 -2.07 -20.06 -3.99
C ASP A 106 -1.80 -18.59 -3.57
N ARG A 107 -1.06 -17.83 -4.38
CA ARG A 107 -0.71 -16.43 -4.10
C ARG A 107 -1.89 -15.49 -4.35
N GLY A 108 -2.21 -14.68 -3.35
CA GLY A 108 -3.09 -13.52 -3.48
C GLY A 108 -2.37 -12.30 -4.08
N ASP A 109 -3.06 -11.17 -4.13
CA ASP A 109 -2.51 -9.94 -4.70
C ASP A 109 -1.27 -9.45 -3.95
N TRP A 110 -0.36 -8.85 -4.71
CA TRP A 110 0.91 -8.39 -4.17
C TRP A 110 0.82 -6.91 -3.81
N VAL A 111 0.95 -6.59 -2.53
CA VAL A 111 1.12 -5.19 -2.06
C VAL A 111 2.47 -4.66 -2.54
N ILE A 112 2.45 -3.71 -3.47
CA ILE A 112 3.66 -3.11 -4.06
C ILE A 112 4.05 -1.77 -3.44
N SER A 113 3.17 -1.12 -2.68
CA SER A 113 3.48 0.15 -2.01
C SER A 113 4.16 -0.03 -0.65
N ARG A 114 5.05 0.91 -0.29
CA ARG A 114 5.68 1.01 1.03
C ARG A 114 5.79 2.49 1.46
N GLN A 115 5.41 2.79 2.70
CA GLN A 115 5.53 4.12 3.30
C GLN A 115 6.95 4.33 3.83
N ARG A 116 7.91 4.50 2.93
CA ARG A 116 9.35 4.62 3.23
C ARG A 116 9.96 5.71 2.36
N ALA A 117 11.04 6.32 2.84
CA ALA A 117 11.70 7.41 2.13
C ALA A 117 12.75 6.94 1.09
N TRP A 118 13.19 5.67 1.15
CA TRP A 118 14.28 5.17 0.30
C TRP A 118 13.81 4.04 -0.61
N GLY A 119 13.69 4.35 -1.91
CA GLY A 119 13.40 3.43 -3.01
C GLY A 119 12.82 4.18 -4.21
N VAL A 120 12.37 3.44 -5.21
CA VAL A 120 11.75 4.02 -6.41
C VAL A 120 10.33 4.48 -6.07
N PRO A 121 9.95 5.74 -6.30
CA PRO A 121 8.59 6.21 -6.03
C PRO A 121 7.58 5.57 -6.99
N LEU A 122 6.34 5.37 -6.53
CA LEU A 122 5.25 4.99 -7.42
C LEU A 122 4.86 6.18 -8.30
N PRO A 123 4.91 6.08 -9.65
CA PRO A 123 4.68 7.20 -10.56
C PRO A 123 3.18 7.48 -10.73
N ILE A 124 2.52 7.82 -9.62
CA ILE A 124 1.08 8.01 -9.53
C ILE A 124 0.82 9.43 -9.07
N PHE A 125 -0.10 10.09 -9.77
CA PHE A 125 -0.59 11.42 -9.40
C PHE A 125 -2.02 11.33 -8.93
N TYR A 126 -2.48 12.37 -8.25
CA TYR A 126 -3.87 12.52 -7.88
C TYR A 126 -4.40 13.85 -8.41
N ALA A 127 -5.59 13.79 -8.97
CA ALA A 127 -6.36 14.98 -9.31
C ALA A 127 -6.85 15.70 -8.03
N GLU A 128 -7.39 16.90 -8.19
CA GLU A 128 -7.90 17.72 -7.08
C GLU A 128 -8.99 17.02 -6.27
N ASP A 129 -9.81 16.18 -6.93
CA ASP A 129 -10.85 15.37 -6.31
C ASP A 129 -10.36 14.06 -5.65
N GLY A 130 -9.05 13.79 -5.68
CA GLY A 130 -8.44 12.58 -5.15
C GLY A 130 -8.43 11.38 -6.10
N THR A 131 -8.90 11.54 -7.34
CA THR A 131 -8.82 10.48 -8.37
C THR A 131 -7.37 10.19 -8.72
N ALA A 132 -6.97 8.91 -8.63
CA ALA A 132 -5.63 8.47 -9.04
C ALA A 132 -5.45 8.53 -10.57
N ILE A 133 -4.30 9.04 -11.00
CA ILE A 133 -3.90 9.23 -12.39
C ILE A 133 -2.69 8.31 -12.66
N MET A 134 -2.90 7.31 -13.51
CA MET A 134 -1.91 6.28 -13.88
C MET A 134 -2.00 5.95 -15.37
N THR A 135 -2.03 6.98 -16.21
CA THR A 135 -2.07 6.78 -17.66
C THR A 135 -0.69 6.45 -18.21
N LYS A 136 -0.63 5.71 -19.31
CA LYS A 136 0.64 5.37 -19.98
C LYS A 136 1.44 6.64 -20.31
N GLU A 137 0.79 7.67 -20.83
CA GLU A 137 1.42 8.98 -21.14
C GLU A 137 2.16 9.57 -19.92
N VAL A 138 1.51 9.59 -18.76
CA VAL A 138 2.09 10.13 -17.53
C VAL A 138 3.23 9.23 -17.04
N THR A 139 3.04 7.92 -17.04
CA THR A 139 4.07 6.97 -16.60
C THR A 139 5.31 6.99 -17.50
N ASP A 140 5.13 7.05 -18.83
CA ASP A 140 6.23 7.15 -19.80
C ASP A 140 6.99 8.47 -19.60
N HIS A 141 6.30 9.59 -19.45
CA HIS A 141 6.94 10.89 -19.21
C HIS A 141 7.77 10.90 -17.91
N VAL A 142 7.25 10.30 -16.84
CA VAL A 142 8.02 10.15 -15.60
C VAL A 142 9.22 9.22 -15.79
N ALA A 143 9.09 8.17 -16.60
CA ALA A 143 10.22 7.29 -16.93
C ALA A 143 11.33 8.06 -17.66
N ASP A 144 10.98 8.92 -18.61
CA ASP A 144 11.95 9.80 -19.29
C ASP A 144 12.66 10.74 -18.30
N LEU A 145 11.92 11.37 -17.39
CA LEU A 145 12.49 12.21 -16.34
C LEU A 145 13.44 11.42 -15.42
N PHE A 146 13.10 10.16 -15.09
CA PHE A 146 13.94 9.31 -14.26
C PHE A 146 15.18 8.84 -15.01
N GLN A 147 15.10 8.64 -16.32
CA GLN A 147 16.24 8.32 -17.15
C GLN A 147 17.24 9.48 -17.21
N GLU A 148 16.76 10.72 -17.31
CA GLU A 148 17.63 11.90 -17.40
C GLU A 148 18.21 12.33 -16.03
N HIS A 149 17.38 12.33 -14.99
CA HIS A 149 17.71 12.96 -13.70
C HIS A 149 17.80 11.99 -12.52
N GLY A 150 17.46 10.72 -12.74
CA GLY A 150 17.28 9.74 -11.68
C GLY A 150 15.96 9.93 -10.91
N SER A 151 15.58 8.94 -10.10
CA SER A 151 14.34 8.95 -9.32
C SER A 151 14.26 10.06 -8.26
N ILE A 152 15.40 10.69 -7.92
CA ILE A 152 15.45 11.78 -6.95
C ILE A 152 14.63 13.00 -7.40
N ILE A 153 14.46 13.20 -8.71
CA ILE A 153 13.66 14.31 -9.25
C ILE A 153 12.23 14.29 -8.73
N TRP A 154 11.68 13.10 -8.44
CA TRP A 154 10.35 12.95 -7.86
C TRP A 154 10.22 13.69 -6.53
N TRP A 155 11.30 13.82 -5.76
CA TRP A 155 11.29 14.51 -4.47
C TRP A 155 11.68 15.99 -4.57
N GLN A 156 12.33 16.38 -5.67
CA GLN A 156 12.82 17.75 -5.87
C GLN A 156 11.81 18.68 -6.53
N LYS A 157 10.86 18.12 -7.29
CA LYS A 157 9.88 18.87 -8.09
C LYS A 157 8.47 18.73 -7.58
N GLU A 158 7.63 19.73 -7.84
CA GLU A 158 6.20 19.65 -7.55
C GLU A 158 5.46 18.76 -8.54
N ALA A 159 4.27 18.28 -8.16
CA ALA A 159 3.49 17.35 -8.98
C ALA A 159 3.27 17.86 -10.42
N LYS A 160 2.98 19.16 -10.57
CA LYS A 160 2.75 19.79 -11.87
C LYS A 160 3.99 19.88 -12.76
N GLU A 161 5.19 19.92 -12.16
CA GLU A 161 6.45 19.95 -12.92
C GLU A 161 6.90 18.55 -13.38
N LEU A 162 6.32 17.50 -12.79
CA LEU A 162 6.58 16.10 -13.13
C LEU A 162 5.54 15.53 -14.11
N LEU A 163 4.49 16.32 -14.41
CA LEU A 163 3.47 15.98 -15.38
C LEU A 163 3.85 16.52 -16.77
N PRO A 164 3.36 15.89 -17.86
CA PRO A 164 3.54 16.40 -19.21
C PRO A 164 3.13 17.87 -19.34
N GLU A 165 3.80 18.60 -20.23
CA GLU A 165 3.48 20.01 -20.48
C GLU A 165 2.02 20.18 -20.93
N GLY A 166 1.27 21.04 -20.24
CA GLY A 166 -0.14 21.28 -20.55
C GLY A 166 -1.09 20.16 -20.12
N PHE A 167 -0.64 19.20 -19.30
CA PHE A 167 -1.48 18.13 -18.81
C PHE A 167 -2.74 18.66 -18.10
N THR A 168 -3.90 18.10 -18.45
CA THR A 168 -5.20 18.43 -17.86
C THR A 168 -5.97 17.15 -17.52
N HIS A 169 -6.82 17.21 -16.50
CA HIS A 169 -7.64 16.08 -16.08
C HIS A 169 -9.02 16.56 -15.64
N PRO A 170 -10.12 15.88 -15.97
CA PRO A 170 -11.48 16.28 -15.57
C PRO A 170 -11.66 16.45 -14.06
N GLY A 171 -10.99 15.61 -13.27
CA GLY A 171 -10.98 15.69 -11.79
C GLY A 171 -10.12 16.81 -11.21
N SER A 172 -9.48 17.63 -12.06
CA SER A 172 -8.67 18.78 -11.66
C SER A 172 -8.99 20.01 -12.55
N PRO A 173 -10.18 20.61 -12.38
CA PRO A 173 -10.58 21.77 -13.18
C PRO A 173 -9.71 23.00 -12.93
N ASN A 174 -9.06 23.09 -11.76
CA ASN A 174 -8.16 24.18 -11.41
C ASN A 174 -6.68 23.87 -11.76
N GLY A 175 -6.40 22.71 -12.36
CA GLY A 175 -5.03 22.28 -12.69
C GLY A 175 -4.14 22.10 -11.46
N VAL A 176 -4.74 21.66 -10.35
CA VAL A 176 -4.09 21.30 -9.08
C VAL A 176 -3.92 19.79 -9.04
N PHE A 177 -2.69 19.34 -8.82
CA PHE A 177 -2.34 17.93 -8.76
C PHE A 177 -1.51 17.67 -7.52
N THR A 178 -1.64 16.49 -6.94
CA THR A 178 -0.72 15.96 -5.95
C THR A 178 -0.07 14.68 -6.48
N LYS A 179 0.95 14.18 -5.79
CA LYS A 179 1.72 13.00 -6.21
C LYS A 179 1.81 12.01 -5.06
N GLU A 180 1.92 10.74 -5.41
CA GLU A 180 2.15 9.66 -4.45
C GLU A 180 3.49 9.83 -3.72
N THR A 181 3.48 9.46 -2.45
CA THR A 181 4.63 9.48 -1.55
C THR A 181 5.11 8.09 -1.18
N ASP A 182 4.31 7.06 -1.47
CA ASP A 182 4.74 5.68 -1.36
C ASP A 182 5.80 5.33 -2.41
N ILE A 183 6.70 4.44 -2.00
CA ILE A 183 7.70 3.82 -2.87
C ILE A 183 7.31 2.39 -3.21
N MET A 184 7.95 1.85 -4.25
CA MET A 184 7.83 0.46 -4.64
C MET A 184 8.50 -0.48 -3.61
N ASP A 185 7.97 -1.69 -3.51
CA ASP A 185 8.54 -2.79 -2.77
C ASP A 185 9.89 -3.19 -3.37
N VAL A 186 10.90 -3.46 -2.53
CA VAL A 186 12.27 -3.81 -2.99
C VAL A 186 12.32 -5.11 -3.83
N TRP A 187 11.32 -5.98 -3.66
CA TRP A 187 11.15 -7.16 -4.50
C TRP A 187 10.70 -6.82 -5.92
N PHE A 188 10.05 -5.67 -6.13
CA PHE A 188 9.74 -5.14 -7.45
C PHE A 188 11.01 -4.64 -8.13
N ASP A 189 11.82 -3.85 -7.43
CA ASP A 189 13.10 -3.33 -7.96
C ASP A 189 14.04 -4.45 -8.40
N SER A 190 14.20 -5.49 -7.56
CA SER A 190 15.03 -6.65 -7.93
C SER A 190 14.37 -7.53 -9.00
N GLY A 191 13.04 -7.64 -8.98
CA GLY A 191 12.25 -8.38 -9.95
C GLY A 191 12.25 -7.78 -11.37
N SER A 192 12.52 -6.48 -11.50
CA SER A 192 12.61 -5.79 -12.80
C SER A 192 14.02 -5.74 -13.39
N SER A 193 15.01 -6.36 -12.72
CA SER A 193 16.41 -6.38 -13.16
C SER A 193 16.61 -6.99 -14.55
N TRP A 194 15.80 -7.98 -14.95
CA TRP A 194 15.89 -8.57 -16.29
C TRP A 194 15.64 -7.52 -17.38
N ASN A 195 14.66 -6.63 -17.19
CA ASN A 195 14.35 -5.57 -18.15
C ASN A 195 15.41 -4.45 -18.08
N GLY A 196 15.67 -3.94 -16.87
CA GLY A 196 16.57 -2.80 -16.68
C GLY A 196 18.06 -3.07 -16.95
N VAL A 197 18.48 -4.35 -17.00
CA VAL A 197 19.88 -4.73 -17.24
C VAL A 197 20.06 -5.49 -18.55
N ILE A 198 19.17 -6.41 -18.91
CA ILE A 198 19.34 -7.26 -20.11
C ILE A 198 18.77 -6.57 -21.35
N GLU A 199 17.56 -5.99 -21.27
CA GLU A 199 16.90 -5.38 -22.43
C GLU A 199 17.34 -3.93 -22.68
N CYS A 200 17.67 -3.18 -21.62
CA CYS A 200 18.16 -1.80 -21.74
C CYS A 200 19.68 -1.69 -22.02
N SER A 201 20.34 -2.78 -22.40
CA SER A 201 21.79 -2.83 -22.71
C SER A 201 22.11 -2.84 -24.20
#